data_AF-A0A1I3SBR9-F1
#
_entry.id   AF-A0A1I3SBR9-F1
#
_cell.length_a   1.000
_cell.length_b   1.000
_cell.length_c   1.000
_cell.angle_alpha   90.00
_cell.angle_beta   90.00
_cell.angle_gamma   90.00
#
_symmetry.space_group_name_H-M   'P 1'
#
loop_
_entity.id
_entity.type
_entity.pdbx_description
1 polymer ?
#
loop_
_entity_poly.entity_id
_entity_poly.type
_entity_poly.pdbx_seq_one_letter_code
_entity_poly.pdbx_strand_id
1 'polypeptide(L)'
;MSVTAIALNGFLAVLLLVALGVGWRLERRLKALRDSHEGFAKAVADLDRAAMRAEQGLADLRAATDEAADTLADRISKAQALAAQLDERLNRPMVTPPPAARPVAEPRAAEPRAVPRPMRAPEPELPPETPRRLRAEDFEKLLDREARIPRDAPPPSAARPSAPKETPRSRARIDDDLFEGPEDPPRPGSTFRGRR
;
A
#
# COMPACT_ATOMS: atom_id res chain seq x y z
N MET A 1 7.61 -16.17 -79.28
CA MET A 1 7.36 -16.81 -77.97
C MET A 1 5.92 -17.27 -77.94
N SER A 2 5.64 -18.54 -77.67
CA SER A 2 4.28 -19.09 -77.75
C SER A 2 3.41 -18.56 -76.60
N VAL A 3 2.16 -18.19 -76.91
CA VAL A 3 1.17 -17.71 -75.93
C VAL A 3 0.96 -18.73 -74.80
N THR A 4 1.03 -20.02 -75.13
CA THR A 4 0.96 -21.14 -74.19
C THR A 4 2.06 -21.14 -73.14
N ALA A 5 3.31 -20.79 -73.49
CA ALA A 5 4.41 -20.72 -72.53
C ALA A 5 4.20 -19.57 -71.53
N ILE A 6 3.68 -18.44 -72.00
CA ILE A 6 3.37 -17.28 -71.14
C ILE A 6 2.23 -17.63 -70.17
N ALA A 7 1.18 -18.29 -70.66
CA ALA A 7 0.05 -18.71 -69.83
C ALA A 7 0.48 -19.73 -68.74
N LEU A 8 1.27 -20.74 -69.12
CA LEU A 8 1.74 -21.76 -68.18
C LEU A 8 2.67 -21.16 -67.12
N ASN A 9 3.62 -20.32 -67.51
CA ASN A 9 4.51 -19.64 -66.58
C ASN A 9 3.75 -18.67 -65.66
N GLY A 10 2.74 -17.98 -66.17
CA GLY A 10 1.87 -17.11 -65.36
C GLY A 10 1.12 -17.92 -64.30
N PHE A 11 0.54 -19.06 -64.66
CA PHE A 11 -0.14 -19.94 -63.71
C PHE A 11 0.81 -20.46 -62.63
N LEU A 12 2.03 -20.87 -63.02
CA LEU A 12 3.07 -21.31 -62.10
C LEU A 12 3.48 -20.21 -61.11
N ALA A 13 3.64 -18.98 -61.60
CA ALA A 13 3.95 -17.81 -60.78
C ALA A 13 2.83 -17.49 -59.77
N VAL A 14 1.56 -17.61 -60.17
CA VAL A 14 0.41 -17.42 -59.27
C VAL A 14 0.38 -18.50 -58.19
N LEU A 15 0.57 -19.78 -58.54
CA LEU A 15 0.63 -20.86 -57.56
C LEU A 15 1.77 -20.66 -56.55
N LEU A 16 2.92 -20.19 -57.02
CA LEU A 16 4.05 -19.86 -56.15
C LEU A 16 3.71 -18.73 -55.17
N LEU A 17 3.05 -17.68 -55.65
CA LEU A 17 2.59 -16.56 -54.81
C LEU A 17 1.60 -17.02 -53.74
N VAL A 18 0.64 -17.88 -54.10
CA VAL A 18 -0.33 -18.45 -53.15
C VAL A 18 0.39 -19.29 -52.11
N ALA A 19 1.31 -20.17 -52.52
CA ALA A 19 2.09 -20.98 -51.60
C ALA A 19 2.91 -20.12 -50.62
N LEU A 20 3.57 -19.08 -51.12
CA LEU A 20 4.33 -18.14 -50.31
C LEU A 20 3.44 -17.39 -49.31
N GLY A 21 2.26 -16.92 -49.76
CA GLY A 21 1.29 -16.23 -48.91
C GLY A 21 0.77 -17.11 -47.77
N VAL A 22 0.47 -18.38 -48.04
CA VAL A 22 0.02 -19.34 -47.03
C VAL A 22 1.15 -19.65 -46.03
N GLY A 23 2.38 -19.84 -46.52
CA GLY A 23 3.55 -20.02 -45.65
C GLY A 23 3.75 -18.84 -44.69
N TRP A 24 3.64 -17.62 -45.19
CA TRP A 24 3.78 -16.41 -44.38
C TRP A 24 2.65 -16.24 -43.36
N ARG A 25 1.42 -16.61 -43.71
CA ARG A 25 0.26 -16.55 -42.81
C ARG A 25 0.37 -17.57 -41.68
N LEU A 26 0.88 -18.77 -41.95
CA LEU A 26 1.08 -19.81 -40.93
C LEU A 26 2.15 -19.39 -39.92
N GLU A 27 3.30 -18.91 -40.41
CA GLU A 27 4.40 -18.40 -39.58
C GLU A 27 3.90 -17.32 -38.61
N ARG A 28 3.11 -16.36 -39.11
CA ARG A 28 2.50 -15.30 -38.29
C ARG A 28 1.53 -15.83 -37.26
N ARG A 29 0.68 -16.81 -37.60
CA ARG A 29 -0.31 -17.39 -36.67
C ARG A 29 0.37 -18.19 -35.56
N LEU A 30 1.35 -19.02 -35.90
CA LEU A 30 2.15 -19.76 -34.91
C LEU A 30 2.91 -18.82 -33.98
N LYS A 31 3.48 -17.73 -34.52
CA LYS A 31 4.18 -16.72 -33.73
C LYS A 31 3.24 -15.98 -32.79
N ALA A 32 2.06 -15.58 -33.25
CA ALA A 32 1.05 -14.91 -32.42
C ALA A 32 0.56 -15.78 -31.25
N LEU A 33 0.31 -17.08 -31.48
CA LEU A 33 -0.05 -18.00 -30.40
C LEU A 33 1.08 -18.12 -29.38
N ARG A 34 2.33 -18.27 -29.83
CA ARG A 34 3.48 -18.45 -28.94
C ARG A 34 3.78 -17.19 -28.12
N ASP A 35 3.70 -16.04 -28.76
CA ASP A 35 3.83 -14.72 -28.12
C ASP A 35 2.72 -14.50 -27.09
N SER A 36 1.50 -14.97 -27.36
CA SER A 36 0.41 -14.91 -26.37
C SER A 36 0.69 -15.77 -25.14
N HIS A 37 1.22 -17.00 -25.30
CA HIS A 37 1.60 -17.85 -24.17
C HIS A 37 2.74 -17.26 -23.34
N GLU A 38 3.74 -16.67 -23.98
CA GLU A 38 4.84 -15.99 -23.29
C GLU A 38 4.34 -14.75 -22.54
N GLY A 39 3.41 -14.00 -23.15
CA GLY A 39 2.69 -12.90 -22.50
C GLY A 39 1.87 -13.35 -21.29
N PHE A 40 1.16 -14.46 -21.37
CA PHE A 40 0.41 -15.04 -20.25
C PHE A 40 1.34 -15.51 -19.13
N ALA A 41 2.44 -16.21 -19.46
CA ALA A 41 3.41 -16.65 -18.47
C ALA A 41 4.01 -15.46 -17.70
N LYS A 42 4.31 -14.36 -18.41
CA LYS A 42 4.76 -13.11 -17.80
C LYS A 42 3.69 -12.46 -16.93
N ALA A 43 2.45 -12.40 -17.41
CA ALA A 43 1.34 -11.82 -16.66
C ALA A 43 1.05 -12.60 -15.37
N VAL A 44 1.09 -13.93 -15.41
CA VAL A 44 0.92 -14.79 -14.23
C VAL A 44 2.08 -14.59 -13.25
N ALA A 45 3.32 -14.52 -13.73
CA ALA A 45 4.47 -14.25 -12.87
C ALA A 45 4.37 -12.87 -12.17
N ASP A 46 3.86 -11.86 -12.87
CA ASP A 46 3.63 -10.53 -12.26
C ASP A 46 2.45 -10.54 -11.28
N LEU A 47 1.40 -11.35 -11.53
CA LEU A 47 0.29 -11.56 -10.60
C LEU A 47 0.76 -12.25 -9.32
N ASP A 48 1.55 -13.34 -9.43
CA ASP A 48 2.08 -14.05 -8.26
C ASP A 48 2.96 -13.14 -7.40
N ARG A 49 3.79 -12.30 -8.03
CA ARG A 49 4.58 -11.28 -7.32
C ARG A 49 3.70 -10.28 -6.58
N ALA A 50 2.62 -9.82 -7.21
CA ALA A 50 1.67 -8.90 -6.58
C ALA A 50 0.91 -9.58 -5.43
N ALA A 51 0.51 -10.84 -5.60
CA ALA A 51 -0.17 -11.64 -4.58
C ALA A 51 0.75 -11.87 -3.37
N MET A 52 1.99 -12.30 -3.58
CA MET A 52 2.99 -12.46 -2.52
C MET A 52 3.19 -11.16 -1.72
N ARG A 53 3.24 -10.02 -2.40
CA ARG A 53 3.33 -8.71 -1.75
C ARG A 53 2.07 -8.37 -0.93
N ALA A 54 0.89 -8.70 -1.44
CA ALA A 54 -0.36 -8.49 -0.74
C ALA A 54 -0.49 -9.39 0.50
N GLU A 55 -0.08 -10.65 0.41
CA GLU A 55 -0.02 -11.58 1.53
C GLU A 55 0.94 -11.12 2.62
N GLN A 56 2.13 -10.64 2.22
CA GLN A 56 3.08 -10.03 3.15
C GLN A 56 2.50 -8.80 3.85
N GLY A 57 1.87 -7.89 3.09
CA GLY A 57 1.22 -6.72 3.68
C GLY A 57 0.08 -7.09 4.65
N LEU A 58 -0.68 -8.15 4.36
CA LEU A 58 -1.73 -8.65 5.26
C LEU A 58 -1.12 -9.24 6.54
N ALA A 59 -0.01 -9.98 6.43
CA ALA A 59 0.71 -10.52 7.56
C ALA A 59 1.27 -9.41 8.46
N ASP A 60 1.85 -8.37 7.86
CA ASP A 60 2.35 -7.19 8.58
C ASP A 60 1.21 -6.44 9.30
N LEU A 61 0.07 -6.26 8.63
CA LEU A 61 -1.11 -5.65 9.23
C LEU A 61 -1.63 -6.46 10.42
N ARG A 62 -1.68 -7.79 10.29
CA ARG A 62 -2.09 -8.68 11.40
C ARG A 62 -1.15 -8.57 12.59
N ALA A 63 0.16 -8.63 12.34
CA ALA A 63 1.16 -8.48 13.39
C ALA A 63 1.05 -7.12 14.10
N ALA A 64 0.90 -6.03 13.34
CA ALA A 64 0.73 -4.69 13.90
C ALA A 64 -0.59 -4.56 14.69
N THR A 65 -1.68 -5.19 14.23
CA THR A 65 -2.95 -5.18 14.98
C THR A 65 -2.89 -6.01 16.25
N ASP A 66 -2.20 -7.16 16.24
CA ASP A 66 -2.02 -8.00 17.42
C ASP A 66 -1.19 -7.26 18.48
N GLU A 67 -0.08 -6.63 18.09
CA GLU A 67 0.72 -5.79 19.00
C GLU A 67 -0.09 -4.61 19.54
N ALA A 68 -0.88 -3.94 18.69
CA ALA A 68 -1.75 -2.86 19.14
C ALA A 68 -2.83 -3.36 20.12
N ALA A 69 -3.39 -4.54 19.91
CA ALA A 69 -4.37 -5.16 20.79
C ALA A 69 -3.78 -5.47 22.17
N ASP A 70 -2.58 -6.06 22.22
CA ASP A 70 -1.86 -6.36 23.46
C ASP A 70 -1.54 -5.08 24.26
N THR A 71 -1.03 -4.04 23.60
CA THR A 71 -0.75 -2.77 24.28
C THR A 71 -2.02 -2.11 24.83
N LEU A 72 -3.15 -2.26 24.14
CA LEU A 72 -4.44 -1.75 24.61
C LEU A 72 -4.95 -2.54 25.81
N ALA A 73 -4.84 -3.87 25.79
CA ALA A 73 -5.22 -4.74 26.90
C ALA A 73 -4.40 -4.43 28.17
N ASP A 74 -3.09 -4.20 28.02
CA ASP A 74 -2.22 -3.75 29.11
C ASP A 74 -2.66 -2.43 29.73
N ARG A 75 -3.03 -1.45 28.89
CA ARG A 75 -3.52 -0.15 29.34
C ARG A 75 -4.85 -0.25 30.07
N ILE A 76 -5.76 -1.09 29.58
CA ILE A 76 -7.05 -1.36 30.24
C ILE A 76 -6.80 -2.00 31.61
N SER A 77 -5.93 -2.99 31.69
CA SER A 77 -5.61 -3.69 32.93
C SER A 77 -5.00 -2.73 33.98
N LYS A 78 -4.09 -1.85 33.55
CA LYS A 78 -3.52 -0.78 34.40
C LYS A 78 -4.59 0.20 34.86
N ALA A 79 -5.48 0.64 33.97
CA ALA A 79 -6.57 1.54 34.31
C ALA A 79 -7.54 0.92 35.32
N GLN A 80 -7.88 -0.37 35.15
CA GLN A 80 -8.72 -1.11 36.10
C GLN A 80 -8.04 -1.26 37.46
N ALA A 81 -6.74 -1.57 37.49
CA ALA A 81 -5.97 -1.66 38.74
C ALA A 81 -5.91 -0.30 39.48
N LEU A 82 -5.77 0.80 38.75
CA LEU A 82 -5.80 2.15 39.32
C LEU A 82 -7.20 2.54 39.80
N ALA A 83 -8.24 2.18 39.06
CA ALA A 83 -9.63 2.39 39.46
C ALA A 83 -9.96 1.61 40.74
N ALA A 84 -9.54 0.34 40.86
CA ALA A 84 -9.71 -0.47 42.05
C ALA A 84 -8.96 0.11 43.26
N GLN A 85 -7.75 0.63 43.07
CA GLN A 85 -7.01 1.30 44.14
C GLN A 85 -7.70 2.58 44.62
N LEU A 86 -8.30 3.35 43.70
CA LEU A 86 -9.08 4.54 44.04
C LEU A 86 -10.35 4.15 44.82
N ASP A 87 -11.05 3.11 44.39
CA ASP A 87 -12.25 2.61 45.05
C ASP A 87 -11.93 2.12 46.47
N GLU A 88 -10.87 1.34 46.65
CA GLU A 88 -10.39 0.90 47.98
C GLU A 88 -10.05 2.09 48.90
N ARG A 89 -9.42 3.15 48.37
CA ARG A 89 -9.10 4.35 49.18
C ARG A 89 -10.33 5.17 49.55
N LEU A 90 -11.33 5.21 48.69
CA LEU A 90 -12.59 5.92 48.95
C LEU A 90 -13.50 5.13 49.90
N ASN A 91 -13.53 3.81 49.75
CA ASN A 91 -14.39 2.93 50.53
C ASN A 91 -13.76 2.51 51.86
N ARG A 92 -12.45 2.74 52.05
CA ARG A 92 -11.80 2.62 53.35
C ARG A 92 -12.33 3.72 54.27
N PRO A 93 -13.13 3.40 55.29
CA PRO A 93 -13.56 4.39 56.26
C PRO A 93 -12.31 5.00 56.89
N MET A 94 -12.25 6.34 56.96
CA MET A 94 -11.24 7.04 57.75
C MET A 94 -11.37 6.58 59.20
N VAL A 95 -10.64 5.54 59.55
CA VAL A 95 -10.38 5.21 60.95
C VAL A 95 -9.41 6.28 61.40
N THR A 96 -9.95 7.36 61.96
CA THR A 96 -9.20 8.34 62.73
C THR A 96 -8.42 7.56 63.79
N PRO A 97 -7.07 7.50 63.73
CA PRO A 97 -6.31 6.93 64.81
C PRO A 97 -6.56 7.81 66.04
N PRO A 98 -6.94 7.26 67.20
CA PRO A 98 -6.89 8.03 68.43
C PRO A 98 -5.45 8.54 68.60
N PRO A 99 -5.25 9.78 69.07
CA PRO A 99 -3.91 10.34 69.24
C PRO A 99 -3.15 9.49 70.24
N ALA A 100 -2.29 8.60 69.75
CA ALA A 100 -1.34 7.88 70.57
C ALA A 100 -0.37 8.91 71.15
N ALA A 101 -0.47 9.08 72.47
CA ALA A 101 0.41 9.91 73.27
C ALA A 101 1.87 9.60 72.94
N ARG A 102 2.60 10.64 72.54
CA ARG A 102 4.06 10.63 72.39
C ARG A 102 4.69 10.55 73.79
N PRO A 103 5.54 9.56 74.11
CA PRO A 103 6.56 9.75 75.12
C PRO A 103 7.80 10.37 74.46
N VAL A 104 8.21 11.48 75.04
CA VAL A 104 9.43 12.23 74.71
C VAL A 104 10.60 11.63 75.50
N ALA A 105 11.79 11.69 74.89
CA ALA A 105 13.14 11.61 75.45
C ALA A 105 13.84 10.24 75.52
N GLU A 106 14.88 10.09 74.69
CA GLU A 106 16.26 10.02 75.19
C GLU A 106 17.29 10.31 74.06
N PRO A 107 18.30 11.17 74.29
CA PRO A 107 19.36 11.45 73.31
C PRO A 107 20.55 10.53 73.57
N ARG A 108 20.87 9.65 72.61
CA ARG A 108 22.08 8.81 72.68
C ARG A 108 23.11 9.28 71.65
N ALA A 109 24.13 9.95 72.15
CA ALA A 109 25.35 10.29 71.43
C ALA A 109 26.15 9.03 71.07
N ALA A 110 26.63 8.95 69.82
CA ALA A 110 27.91 8.36 69.41
C ALA A 110 28.06 8.44 67.87
N GLU A 111 28.94 9.34 67.40
CA GLU A 111 29.58 9.33 66.06
C GLU A 111 30.59 8.15 65.92
N PRO A 112 31.41 7.97 64.84
CA PRO A 112 31.42 8.49 63.46
C PRO A 112 31.67 7.40 62.37
N ARG A 113 31.33 7.62 61.09
CA ARG A 113 32.20 7.19 59.96
C ARG A 113 31.81 7.76 58.58
N ALA A 114 32.69 8.66 58.13
CA ALA A 114 33.21 8.93 56.79
C ALA A 114 32.58 8.20 55.58
N VAL A 115 32.12 8.98 54.59
CA VAL A 115 32.88 9.23 53.33
C VAL A 115 32.24 10.40 52.54
N PRO A 116 32.98 11.47 52.21
CA PRO A 116 32.61 12.36 51.12
C PRO A 116 33.06 11.73 49.79
N ARG A 117 32.14 11.56 48.83
CA ARG A 117 32.51 11.35 47.43
C ARG A 117 32.60 12.72 46.74
N PRO A 118 33.78 13.12 46.25
CA PRO A 118 33.86 14.07 45.17
C PRO A 118 34.43 13.42 43.90
N MET A 119 33.81 13.79 42.77
CA MET A 119 34.36 13.83 41.41
C MET A 119 34.78 12.51 40.75
N ARG A 120 33.97 12.10 39.77
CA ARG A 120 34.49 11.58 38.50
C ARG A 120 33.94 12.42 37.34
N ALA A 121 34.84 12.71 36.42
CA ALA A 121 34.79 13.61 35.27
C ALA A 121 33.78 13.18 34.18
N PRO A 122 33.55 14.01 33.14
CA PRO A 122 32.32 14.04 32.34
C PRO A 122 32.23 12.87 31.36
N GLU A 123 31.08 12.22 31.34
CA GLU A 123 30.66 11.35 30.24
C GLU A 123 30.26 12.22 29.04
N PRO A 124 30.60 11.83 27.80
CA PRO A 124 30.14 12.52 26.61
C PRO A 124 28.64 12.28 26.43
N GLU A 125 27.84 13.31 26.73
CA GLU A 125 26.42 13.34 26.41
C GLU A 125 26.24 13.26 24.89
N LEU A 126 25.77 12.11 24.44
CA LEU A 126 25.05 11.97 23.16
C LEU A 126 23.87 12.96 23.19
N PRO A 127 23.68 13.81 22.17
CA PRO A 127 22.68 14.85 22.22
C PRO A 127 21.28 14.24 22.37
N PRO A 128 20.48 14.67 23.37
CA PRO A 128 19.09 14.27 23.43
C PRO A 128 18.36 14.87 22.22
N GLU A 129 17.70 14.01 21.44
CA GLU A 129 16.68 14.34 20.46
C GLU A 129 15.65 15.29 21.08
N THR A 130 15.92 16.60 20.99
CA THR A 130 14.92 17.61 21.28
C THR A 130 13.87 17.54 20.18
N PRO A 131 12.57 17.50 20.51
CA PRO A 131 11.52 17.54 19.51
C PRO A 131 11.75 18.78 18.64
N ARG A 132 11.74 18.60 17.31
CA ARG A 132 11.88 19.64 16.28
C ARG A 132 10.95 20.83 16.57
N ARG A 133 11.38 21.73 17.45
CA ARG A 133 10.80 23.06 17.58
C ARG A 133 11.39 23.84 16.44
N LEU A 134 10.63 23.91 15.34
CA LEU A 134 10.87 24.83 14.24
C LEU A 134 11.20 26.20 14.85
N ARG A 135 12.46 26.64 14.72
CA ARG A 135 12.91 27.89 15.31
C ARG A 135 12.37 29.03 14.44
N ALA A 136 12.17 30.21 15.03
CA ALA A 136 11.78 31.40 14.27
C ALA A 136 12.75 31.69 13.11
N GLU A 137 14.02 31.35 13.29
CA GLU A 137 15.09 31.44 12.29
C GLU A 137 14.84 30.55 11.06
N ASP A 138 14.20 29.39 11.23
CA ASP A 138 13.85 28.51 10.11
C ASP A 138 12.67 29.07 9.31
N PHE A 139 11.75 29.77 9.99
CA PHE A 139 10.65 30.50 9.37
C PHE A 139 11.15 31.70 8.56
N GLU A 140 12.12 32.46 9.07
CA GLU A 140 12.74 33.57 8.32
C GLU A 140 13.42 33.07 7.05
N LYS A 141 14.15 31.94 7.11
CA LYS A 141 14.77 31.34 5.92
C LYS A 141 13.76 30.91 4.86
N LEU A 142 12.56 30.47 5.26
CA LEU A 142 11.49 30.11 4.33
C LEU A 142 10.87 31.36 3.69
N LEU A 143 10.69 32.44 4.47
CA LEU A 143 10.17 33.71 3.96
C LEU A 143 11.15 34.38 2.99
N ASP A 144 12.46 34.35 3.29
CA ASP A 144 13.50 34.85 2.37
C ASP A 144 13.59 34.04 1.07
N ARG A 145 13.33 32.73 1.16
CA ARG A 145 13.27 31.86 -0.03
C ARG A 145 12.06 32.19 -0.90
N GLU A 146 10.91 32.46 -0.29
CA GLU A 146 9.69 32.84 -0.99
C GLU A 146 9.81 34.24 -1.61
N ALA A 147 10.43 35.19 -0.91
CA ALA A 147 10.66 36.55 -1.41
C ALA A 147 11.61 36.60 -2.62
N ARG A 148 12.49 35.61 -2.77
CA ARG A 148 13.39 35.45 -3.93
C ARG A 148 12.71 34.82 -5.14
N ILE A 149 11.48 34.31 -5.03
CA ILE A 149 10.71 33.86 -6.18
C ILE A 149 10.12 35.12 -6.82
N PRO A 150 10.58 35.54 -8.02
CA PRO A 150 10.02 36.71 -8.67
C PRO A 150 8.53 36.48 -8.91
N ARG A 151 7.68 37.38 -8.40
CA ARG A 151 6.21 37.33 -8.58
C ARG A 151 5.76 37.38 -10.04
N ASP A 152 6.66 37.78 -10.94
CA ASP A 152 6.47 37.82 -12.39
C ASP A 152 7.04 36.61 -13.12
N ALA A 153 7.50 35.57 -12.41
CA ALA A 153 7.73 34.27 -13.05
C ALA A 153 6.39 33.67 -13.47
N PRO A 154 6.22 33.23 -14.73
CA PRO A 154 5.05 32.46 -15.10
C PRO A 154 4.94 31.26 -14.13
N PRO A 155 3.72 30.93 -13.66
CA PRO A 155 3.54 29.78 -12.77
C PRO A 155 4.24 28.58 -13.43
N PRO A 156 4.93 27.71 -12.67
CA PRO A 156 5.46 26.47 -13.24
C PRO A 156 4.29 25.84 -13.96
N SER A 157 4.39 25.76 -15.30
CA SER A 157 3.30 25.33 -16.17
C SER A 157 2.66 24.15 -15.48
N ALA A 158 1.44 24.34 -14.96
CA ALA A 158 0.62 23.23 -14.52
C ALA A 158 0.72 22.26 -15.69
N ALA A 159 1.38 21.12 -15.44
CA ALA A 159 1.68 20.16 -16.47
C ALA A 159 0.36 20.00 -17.21
N ARG A 160 0.36 20.37 -18.50
CA ARG A 160 -0.81 20.22 -19.37
C ARG A 160 -1.44 18.90 -18.97
N PRO A 161 -2.74 18.81 -18.67
CA PRO A 161 -3.36 17.53 -18.47
C PRO A 161 -3.09 16.74 -19.75
N SER A 162 -2.06 15.89 -19.68
CA SER A 162 -1.71 14.94 -20.70
C SER A 162 -2.98 14.16 -20.95
N ALA A 163 -3.36 14.11 -22.23
CA ALA A 163 -4.57 13.53 -22.77
C ALA A 163 -5.22 12.47 -21.86
N PRO A 164 -6.56 12.48 -21.69
CA PRO A 164 -7.24 11.57 -20.79
C PRO A 164 -6.77 10.14 -21.08
N LYS A 165 -5.99 9.60 -20.15
CA LYS A 165 -5.49 8.23 -20.19
C LYS A 165 -6.72 7.35 -20.08
N GLU A 166 -7.03 6.66 -21.17
CA GLU A 166 -8.16 5.73 -21.30
C GLU A 166 -8.28 4.90 -20.03
N THR A 167 -9.38 5.11 -19.31
CA THR A 167 -9.69 4.33 -18.12
C THR A 167 -10.11 2.92 -18.54
N PRO A 168 -9.79 1.88 -17.76
CA PRO A 168 -10.05 0.47 -18.08
C PRO A 168 -11.52 0.09 -18.33
N ARG A 169 -12.48 1.01 -18.16
CA ARG A 169 -13.88 0.79 -18.55
C ARG A 169 -14.11 0.87 -20.06
N SER A 170 -13.25 1.55 -20.81
CA SER A 170 -13.43 1.68 -22.27
C SER A 170 -12.99 0.44 -23.05
N ARG A 171 -12.15 -0.42 -22.44
CA ARG A 171 -11.60 -1.62 -23.11
C ARG A 171 -12.55 -2.81 -23.04
N ALA A 172 -13.42 -2.88 -22.03
CA ALA A 172 -14.41 -3.96 -21.90
C ALA A 172 -15.48 -3.95 -23.01
N ARG A 173 -15.76 -2.81 -23.64
CA ARG A 173 -16.79 -2.73 -24.70
C ARG A 173 -16.31 -3.21 -26.08
N ILE A 174 -15.00 -3.31 -26.30
CA ILE A 174 -14.44 -3.68 -27.61
C ILE A 174 -14.32 -5.21 -27.75
N ASP A 175 -14.27 -5.93 -26.63
CA ASP A 175 -14.13 -7.39 -26.62
C ASP A 175 -15.49 -8.14 -26.68
N ASP A 176 -16.62 -7.47 -26.43
CA ASP A 176 -17.96 -8.09 -26.50
C ASP A 176 -18.39 -8.41 -27.95
N ASP A 177 -18.01 -7.60 -28.95
CA ASP A 177 -18.35 -7.84 -30.37
C ASP A 177 -17.58 -9.01 -31.01
N LEU A 178 -16.59 -9.58 -30.31
CA LEU A 178 -15.76 -10.69 -30.83
C LEU A 178 -16.38 -12.07 -30.56
N PHE A 179 -17.35 -12.16 -29.65
CA PHE A 179 -18.03 -13.41 -29.27
C PHE A 179 -19.48 -13.51 -29.77
N GLU A 180 -20.02 -12.46 -30.39
CA GLU A 180 -21.32 -12.49 -31.05
C GLU A 180 -21.19 -13.29 -32.36
N GLY A 181 -21.48 -14.59 -32.28
CA GLY A 181 -21.63 -15.46 -33.45
C GLY A 181 -22.80 -15.00 -34.33
N PRO A 182 -22.88 -15.47 -35.59
CA PRO A 182 -23.95 -15.06 -36.50
C PRO A 182 -25.32 -15.35 -35.89
N GLU A 183 -26.11 -14.29 -35.71
CA GLU A 183 -27.49 -14.27 -35.21
C GLU A 183 -28.31 -15.46 -35.75
N ASP A 184 -28.69 -16.39 -34.88
CA ASP A 184 -29.64 -17.45 -35.22
C ASP A 184 -31.02 -16.81 -35.56
N PRO A 185 -31.70 -17.23 -36.64
CA PRO A 185 -32.99 -16.66 -37.01
C PRO A 185 -34.04 -16.91 -35.92
N PRO A 186 -35.02 -16.00 -35.75
CA PRO A 186 -35.93 -16.03 -34.61
C PRO A 186 -36.76 -17.32 -34.61
N ARG A 187 -36.62 -18.10 -33.52
CA ARG A 187 -37.46 -19.28 -33.27
C ARG A 187 -38.94 -18.85 -33.19
N PRO A 188 -39.83 -19.46 -33.99
CA PRO A 188 -41.25 -19.13 -33.95
C PRO A 188 -41.84 -19.49 -32.58
N GLY A 189 -42.52 -18.52 -31.97
CA GLY A 189 -42.99 -18.54 -30.59
C GLY A 189 -43.84 -19.76 -30.24
N SER A 190 -43.48 -20.43 -29.16
CA SER A 190 -44.32 -21.44 -28.51
C SER A 190 -45.51 -20.74 -27.86
N THR A 191 -46.69 -20.94 -28.42
CA THR A 191 -47.97 -20.56 -27.83
C THR A 191 -48.17 -21.35 -26.53
N PHE A 192 -47.89 -20.71 -25.39
CA PHE A 192 -48.23 -21.25 -24.08
C PHE A 192 -49.75 -21.23 -23.91
N ARG A 193 -50.38 -22.36 -24.27
CA ARG A 193 -51.81 -22.60 -24.15
C ARG A 193 -52.13 -22.94 -22.70
N GLY A 194 -52.69 -21.99 -21.97
CA GLY A 194 -53.28 -22.24 -20.66
C GLY A 194 -54.41 -23.26 -20.72
N ARG A 195 -54.32 -24.29 -19.87
CA ARG A 195 -55.42 -25.12 -19.36
C ARG A 195 -55.11 -25.32 -17.88
N ARG A 196 -55.88 -24.70 -16.98
CA ARG A 196 -57.11 -25.24 -16.36
C ARG A 196 -56.90 -26.60 -15.74
#